data_AF-A0A7S1VBB9-F1
#
_entry.id   AF-A0A7S1VBB9-F1
#
_cell.length_a   1.000
_cell.length_b   1.000
_cell.length_c   1.000
_cell.angle_alpha   90.00
_cell.angle_beta   90.00
_cell.angle_gamma   90.00
#
_symmetry.space_group_name_H-M   'P 1'
#
loop_
_entity.id
_entity.type
_entity.pdbx_description
1 polymer ?
#
loop_
_entity_poly.entity_id
_entity_poly.type
_entity_poly.pdbx_seq_one_letter_code
_entity_poly.pdbx_strand_id
1 'polypeptide(L)'
;MAAAPSVIHIAGWSSCGFYRRAANVLSSVAVLFPTRIKVVDHEFSDRTSYRAWLVDGSASFRAQMQDTRAHSHTSSPFVWFSNEASAEPDPSDIVSFLGGHDDTLSWCRSFLTPSSDNEGPTANMVDDGFTAEHSYDYDLVVIGGGSGGMATAKAAADLGAKVACMDFVKPSPQGTSWGLGGTCVNVGCIPKKLMHAGALLRESIHADAEAFGLQIPSGSSDGGTNGNSDFKWEQLRENVQNYIRSLNFKYRVAFREKNVTYMNKLAKFKDAHTIEATDKKGRTSEVTAARFIIAVGGRPSPLTCEGGELAISSDDIFALESNPGKTLCVGASYISLECAGFLAGFGIDVTVAVRSILLRGFDRECADKIGAFMEDHGVKFKRGVVPKKLVKMDDGKIQDGRW
;
A
#
# COMPACT_ATOMS: atom_id res chain seq x y z
N MET A 1 38.18 -9.22 -5.35
CA MET A 1 37.65 -9.60 -4.03
C MET A 1 36.27 -9.00 -3.91
N ALA A 2 35.24 -9.78 -3.56
CA ALA A 2 33.93 -9.20 -3.28
C ALA A 2 34.05 -8.25 -2.07
N ALA A 3 33.47 -7.06 -2.17
CA ALA A 3 33.41 -6.13 -1.04
C ALA A 3 32.67 -6.80 0.13
N ALA A 4 33.12 -6.56 1.37
CA ALA A 4 32.42 -7.05 2.56
C ALA A 4 30.97 -6.52 2.57
N PRO A 5 30.00 -7.31 3.07
CA PRO A 5 28.61 -6.87 3.11
C PRO A 5 28.46 -5.64 4.00
N SER A 6 27.61 -4.69 3.59
CA SER A 6 27.20 -3.59 4.45
C SER A 6 26.40 -4.14 5.63
N VAL A 7 26.85 -3.87 6.85
CA VAL A 7 26.11 -4.24 8.06
C VAL A 7 25.18 -3.11 8.43
N ILE A 8 23.90 -3.42 8.57
CA ILE A 8 22.84 -2.47 8.89
C ILE A 8 22.20 -2.88 10.20
N HIS A 9 22.20 -1.97 11.15
CA HIS A 9 21.55 -2.16 12.43
C HIS A 9 20.24 -1.38 12.44
N ILE A 10 19.18 -2.00 12.93
CA ILE A 10 17.87 -1.36 13.11
C ILE A 10 17.40 -1.57 14.53
N ALA A 11 17.04 -0.49 15.22
CA ALA A 11 16.54 -0.51 16.58
C ALA A 11 15.13 0.09 16.68
N GLY A 12 14.23 -0.61 17.36
CA GLY A 12 12.85 -0.16 17.57
C GLY A 12 12.06 -1.13 18.44
N TRP A 13 10.82 -0.79 18.77
CA TRP A 13 10.01 -1.64 19.63
C TRP A 13 8.96 -2.42 18.84
N SER A 14 8.64 -3.63 19.30
CA SER A 14 7.81 -4.64 18.63
C SER A 14 6.46 -4.12 18.12
N SER A 15 5.76 -3.28 18.91
CA SER A 15 4.44 -2.73 18.53
C SER A 15 4.51 -1.52 17.58
N CYS A 16 5.69 -0.94 17.34
CA CYS A 16 5.87 0.18 16.42
C CYS A 16 5.66 -0.26 14.96
N GLY A 17 4.61 0.26 14.33
CA GLY A 17 4.34 -0.03 12.91
C GLY A 17 5.44 0.45 11.96
N PHE A 18 6.11 1.56 12.28
CA PHE A 18 7.21 2.10 11.46
C PHE A 18 8.44 1.18 11.54
N TYR A 19 8.89 0.82 12.74
CA TYR A 19 10.01 -0.10 12.89
C TYR A 19 9.74 -1.46 12.26
N ARG A 20 8.58 -2.09 12.53
CA ARG A 20 8.25 -3.38 11.91
C ARG A 20 8.29 -3.34 10.40
N ARG A 21 7.83 -2.26 9.76
CA ARG A 21 7.90 -2.12 8.30
C ARG A 21 9.35 -2.03 7.82
N ALA A 22 10.15 -1.16 8.43
CA ALA A 22 11.54 -0.98 8.04
C ALA A 22 12.37 -2.26 8.27
N ALA A 23 12.23 -2.91 9.43
CA ALA A 23 12.91 -4.14 9.78
C ALA A 23 12.54 -5.28 8.81
N ASN A 24 11.25 -5.47 8.53
CA ASN A 24 10.82 -6.50 7.56
C ASN A 24 11.39 -6.26 6.16
N VAL A 25 11.44 -5.01 5.68
CA VAL A 25 12.03 -4.69 4.38
C VAL A 25 13.54 -4.97 4.39
N LEU A 26 14.26 -4.48 5.40
CA LEU A 26 15.70 -4.71 5.54
C LEU A 26 16.03 -6.21 5.61
N SER A 27 15.34 -6.96 6.45
CA SER A 27 15.52 -8.41 6.55
C SER A 27 15.24 -9.12 5.24
N SER A 28 14.22 -8.69 4.48
CA SER A 28 13.95 -9.24 3.14
C SER A 28 15.09 -8.94 2.17
N VAL A 29 15.61 -7.70 2.17
CA VAL A 29 16.74 -7.31 1.31
C VAL A 29 18.00 -8.09 1.71
N ALA A 30 18.27 -8.29 3.00
CA ALA A 30 19.41 -9.08 3.47
C ALA A 30 19.32 -10.56 3.05
N VAL A 31 18.11 -11.14 3.09
CA VAL A 31 17.87 -12.50 2.58
C VAL A 31 18.09 -12.60 1.07
N LEU A 32 17.69 -11.57 0.31
CA LEU A 32 17.88 -11.53 -1.15
C LEU A 32 19.33 -11.26 -1.56
N PHE A 33 20.09 -10.53 -0.75
CA PHE A 33 21.46 -10.13 -1.04
C PHE A 33 22.41 -10.47 0.12
N PRO A 34 22.52 -11.76 0.51
CA PRO A 34 23.22 -12.17 1.73
C PRO A 34 24.72 -11.92 1.68
N THR A 35 25.29 -11.77 0.49
CA THR A 35 26.70 -11.41 0.27
C THR A 35 26.95 -9.91 0.27
N ARG A 36 25.89 -9.07 0.20
CA ARG A 36 26.00 -7.61 0.11
C ARG A 36 25.47 -6.90 1.34
N ILE A 37 24.51 -7.49 2.06
CA ILE A 37 23.87 -6.87 3.22
C ILE A 37 23.73 -7.90 4.34
N LYS A 38 24.07 -7.47 5.56
CA LYS A 38 23.71 -8.17 6.81
C LYS A 38 22.89 -7.24 7.69
N VAL A 39 21.81 -7.75 8.28
CA VAL A 39 20.94 -6.95 9.15
C VAL A 39 21.03 -7.46 10.58
N VAL A 40 21.22 -6.55 11.53
CA VAL A 40 21.15 -6.81 12.97
C VAL A 40 19.92 -6.08 13.51
N ASP A 41 18.97 -6.85 14.04
CA ASP A 41 17.71 -6.34 14.54
C ASP A 41 17.72 -6.23 16.08
N HIS A 42 17.58 -5.01 16.57
CA HIS A 42 17.56 -4.65 17.99
C HIS A 42 16.12 -4.38 18.41
N GLU A 43 15.33 -5.44 18.59
CA GLU A 43 13.93 -5.34 19.00
C GLU A 43 13.79 -5.10 20.51
N PHE A 44 13.02 -4.09 20.88
CA PHE A 44 12.61 -3.81 22.25
C PHE A 44 11.16 -4.25 22.49
N SER A 45 10.86 -4.69 23.72
CA SER A 45 9.52 -5.14 24.11
C SER A 45 8.46 -4.04 23.96
N ASP A 46 8.83 -2.80 24.27
CA ASP A 46 7.91 -1.68 24.37
C ASP A 46 8.58 -0.33 24.11
N ARG A 47 7.75 0.70 23.99
CA ARG A 47 8.20 2.07 23.70
C ARG A 47 9.08 2.66 24.81
N THR A 48 8.86 2.27 26.06
CA THR A 48 9.56 2.82 27.21
C THR A 48 11.00 2.31 27.24
N SER A 49 11.19 0.99 27.11
CA SER A 49 12.52 0.37 27.03
C SER A 49 13.31 0.87 25.83
N TYR A 50 12.68 0.98 24.65
CA TYR A 50 13.31 1.59 23.48
C TYR A 50 13.76 3.04 23.73
N ARG A 51 12.92 3.87 24.36
CA ARG A 51 13.25 5.27 24.63
C ARG A 51 14.36 5.43 25.66
N ALA A 52 14.38 4.59 26.70
CA ALA A 52 15.47 4.58 27.67
C ALA A 52 16.79 4.23 27.00
N TRP A 53 16.80 3.20 26.14
CA TRP A 53 17.98 2.88 25.34
C TRP A 53 18.36 4.02 24.38
N LEU A 54 17.38 4.63 23.70
CA LEU A 54 17.66 5.70 22.76
C LEU A 54 18.24 6.93 23.48
N VAL A 55 17.81 7.26 24.69
CA VAL A 55 18.33 8.44 25.40
C VAL A 55 19.65 8.14 26.11
N ASP A 56 19.72 7.05 26.87
CA ASP A 56 20.84 6.78 27.77
C ASP A 56 21.75 5.68 27.20
N GLY A 57 21.17 4.54 26.81
CA GLY A 57 21.92 3.36 26.35
C GLY A 57 22.68 3.57 25.03
N SER A 58 22.28 4.57 24.25
CA SER A 58 22.90 4.92 22.96
C SER A 58 23.60 6.27 22.97
N ALA A 59 23.58 7.01 24.09
CA ALA A 59 24.10 8.36 24.17
C ALA A 59 25.57 8.45 23.74
N SER A 60 26.40 7.54 24.28
CA SER A 60 27.85 7.53 24.05
C SER A 60 28.20 7.26 22.59
N PHE A 61 27.51 6.33 21.94
CA PHE A 61 27.79 6.00 20.54
C PHE A 61 27.15 7.01 19.57
N ARG A 62 25.94 7.51 19.88
CA ARG A 62 25.28 8.52 19.06
C ARG A 62 26.09 9.79 18.99
N ALA A 63 26.69 10.22 20.11
CA ALA A 63 27.54 11.40 20.17
C ALA A 63 28.81 11.32 19.31
N GLN A 64 29.21 10.10 18.90
CA GLN A 64 30.37 9.88 18.02
C GLN A 64 29.99 9.91 16.53
N MET A 65 28.70 9.91 16.20
CA MET A 65 28.25 9.99 14.81
C MET A 65 28.45 11.41 14.27
N GLN A 66 29.03 11.52 13.07
CA GLN A 66 29.23 12.81 12.41
C GLN A 66 27.91 13.48 12.00
N ASP A 67 26.87 12.69 11.70
CA ASP A 67 25.56 13.19 11.30
C ASP A 67 24.77 13.68 12.53
N THR A 68 24.62 15.01 12.65
CA THR A 68 23.89 15.64 13.76
C THR A 68 22.43 15.21 13.88
N ARG A 69 21.81 14.69 12.80
CA ARG A 69 20.45 14.12 12.85
C ARG A 69 20.39 12.95 13.83
N ALA A 70 21.49 12.20 13.96
CA ALA A 70 21.61 11.10 14.90
C ALA A 70 21.42 11.59 16.34
N HIS A 71 21.88 12.78 16.70
CA HIS A 71 21.79 13.34 18.06
C HIS A 71 20.37 13.79 18.41
N SER A 72 19.65 14.34 17.45
CA SER A 72 18.27 14.83 17.64
C SER A 72 17.19 13.77 17.37
N HIS A 73 17.56 12.57 16.94
CA HIS A 73 16.60 11.51 16.64
C HIS A 73 15.86 11.03 17.89
N THR A 74 14.54 10.96 17.82
CA THR A 74 13.68 10.55 18.95
C THR A 74 12.58 9.55 18.56
N SER A 75 12.46 9.27 17.26
CA SER A 75 11.46 8.34 16.70
C SER A 75 12.00 6.92 16.60
N SER A 76 11.12 5.97 16.29
CA SER A 76 11.50 4.59 15.94
C SER A 76 11.14 4.33 14.47
N PRO A 77 12.00 3.62 13.72
CA PRO A 77 13.28 3.04 14.12
C PRO A 77 14.44 4.06 14.16
N PHE A 78 15.54 3.68 14.81
CA PHE A 78 16.86 4.30 14.67
C PHE A 78 17.75 3.33 13.89
N VAL A 79 18.32 3.75 12.76
CA VAL A 79 19.02 2.86 11.81
C VAL A 79 20.40 3.41 11.45
N TRP A 80 21.42 2.55 11.44
CA TRP A 80 22.81 2.91 11.18
C TRP A 80 23.60 1.79 10.49
N PHE A 81 24.75 2.15 9.93
CA PHE A 81 25.70 1.23 9.34
C PHE A 81 26.89 0.98 10.27
N SER A 82 27.44 -0.22 10.21
CA SER A 82 28.67 -0.60 10.90
C SER A 82 29.58 -1.47 10.03
N ASN A 83 30.82 -1.66 10.50
CA ASN A 83 31.76 -2.62 9.92
C ASN A 83 31.47 -4.05 10.39
N GLU A 84 30.94 -4.21 11.61
CA GLU A 84 30.70 -5.51 12.23
C GLU A 84 29.24 -5.72 12.62
N ALA A 85 28.78 -6.96 12.44
CA ALA A 85 27.44 -7.39 12.84
C ALA A 85 27.45 -7.93 14.26
N SER A 86 27.38 -7.02 15.22
CA SER A 86 27.31 -7.30 16.67
C SER A 86 25.98 -6.86 17.27
N ALA A 87 25.49 -7.58 18.28
CA ALA A 87 24.34 -7.15 19.09
C ALA A 87 24.69 -5.94 19.98
N GLU A 88 25.95 -5.79 20.34
CA GLU A 88 26.50 -4.65 21.06
C GLU A 88 27.64 -4.06 20.21
N PRO A 89 27.34 -3.15 19.28
CA PRO A 89 28.37 -2.60 18.41
C PRO A 89 29.29 -1.66 19.20
N ASP A 90 30.59 -1.81 18.99
CA ASP A 90 31.57 -0.84 19.47
C ASP A 90 31.30 0.50 18.75
N PRO A 91 31.26 1.63 19.47
CA PRO A 91 31.21 2.94 18.84
C PRO A 91 32.25 3.15 17.72
N SER A 92 33.42 2.51 17.79
CA SER A 92 34.45 2.58 16.72
C SER A 92 34.04 1.90 15.41
N ASP A 93 33.09 0.96 15.44
CA ASP A 93 32.64 0.20 14.27
C ASP A 93 31.54 0.92 13.48
N ILE A 94 31.04 2.03 14.01
CA ILE A 94 29.94 2.77 13.41
C ILE A 94 30.46 3.54 12.20
N VAL A 95 29.86 3.25 11.05
CA VAL A 95 30.22 3.89 9.78
C VAL A 95 29.41 5.18 9.60
N SER A 96 28.09 5.11 9.69
CA SER A 96 27.23 6.26 9.49
C SER A 96 25.81 6.05 10.00
N PHE A 97 25.13 7.16 10.30
CA PHE A 97 23.70 7.16 10.61
C PHE A 97 22.89 7.15 9.31
N LEU A 98 21.93 6.21 9.20
CA LEU A 98 21.03 6.17 8.05
C LEU A 98 19.83 7.09 8.26
N GLY A 99 19.13 6.95 9.40
CA GLY A 99 17.93 7.73 9.70
C GLY A 99 16.82 6.92 10.36
N GLY A 100 15.58 7.34 10.10
CA GLY A 100 14.37 6.68 10.57
C GLY A 100 13.74 5.75 9.53
N HIS A 101 12.43 5.51 9.66
CA HIS A 101 11.68 4.63 8.75
C HIS A 101 11.74 5.09 7.29
N ASP A 102 11.48 6.38 7.04
CA ASP A 102 11.41 6.88 5.66
C ASP A 102 12.79 6.88 4.99
N ASP A 103 13.84 7.26 5.72
CA ASP A 103 15.24 7.18 5.23
C ASP A 103 15.63 5.74 4.91
N THR A 104 15.25 4.79 5.78
CA THR A 104 15.53 3.36 5.59
C THR A 104 14.84 2.82 4.34
N LEU A 105 13.56 3.11 4.16
CA LEU A 105 12.83 2.69 2.95
C LEU A 105 13.38 3.37 1.70
N SER A 106 13.80 4.64 1.80
CA SER A 106 14.44 5.35 0.69
C SER A 106 15.76 4.69 0.30
N TRP A 107 16.61 4.37 1.28
CA TRP A 107 17.87 3.68 1.05
C TRP A 107 17.66 2.29 0.44
N CYS A 108 16.72 1.49 0.96
CA CYS A 108 16.41 0.19 0.36
C CYS A 108 15.97 0.33 -1.10
N ARG A 109 15.15 1.34 -1.44
CA ARG A 109 14.79 1.61 -2.83
C ARG A 109 16.01 1.96 -3.66
N SER A 110 16.86 2.88 -3.19
CA SER A 110 18.08 3.27 -3.89
C SER A 110 19.06 2.09 -4.07
N PHE A 111 19.22 1.25 -3.05
CA PHE A 111 20.05 0.04 -3.11
C PHE A 111 19.54 -0.95 -4.16
N LEU A 112 18.21 -1.06 -4.30
CA LEU A 112 17.55 -1.89 -5.30
C LEU A 112 17.43 -1.19 -6.67
N THR A 113 17.75 0.11 -6.75
CA THR A 113 17.71 0.85 -8.01
C THR A 113 19.00 0.55 -8.79
N PRO A 114 18.91 0.30 -10.11
CA PRO A 114 20.10 0.16 -10.95
C PRO A 114 21.01 1.40 -10.82
N SER A 115 22.32 1.18 -10.85
CA SER A 115 23.33 2.25 -10.84
C SER A 115 23.13 3.21 -12.02
N SER A 116 23.08 4.51 -11.73
CA SER A 116 22.79 5.59 -12.68
C SER A 116 24.01 6.00 -13.51
N ASP A 117 24.60 5.08 -14.26
CA ASP A 117 25.42 5.50 -15.40
C ASP A 117 24.45 5.90 -16.52
N ASN A 118 23.94 7.14 -16.44
CA ASN A 118 23.28 8.02 -17.44
C ASN A 118 22.50 7.47 -18.66
N GLU A 119 22.11 6.21 -18.71
CA GLU A 119 21.35 5.59 -19.81
C GLU A 119 19.99 5.08 -19.32
N GLY A 120 19.11 5.98 -18.85
CA GLY A 120 17.76 5.59 -18.40
C GLY A 120 17.75 4.43 -17.37
N PRO A 121 16.59 3.82 -17.09
CA PRO A 121 16.55 2.55 -16.37
C PRO A 121 17.00 1.43 -17.31
N THR A 122 18.30 1.24 -17.50
CA THR A 122 18.82 -0.03 -17.99
C THR A 122 18.71 -1.05 -16.86
N ALA A 123 18.12 -2.22 -17.14
CA ALA A 123 18.20 -3.33 -16.19
C ALA A 123 19.69 -3.63 -16.01
N ASN A 124 20.20 -3.51 -14.78
CA ASN A 124 21.53 -4.02 -14.45
C ASN A 124 21.50 -5.53 -14.63
N MET A 125 21.86 -5.99 -15.83
CA MET A 125 22.01 -7.40 -16.15
C MET A 125 23.28 -7.89 -15.46
N VAL A 126 23.18 -8.10 -14.15
CA VAL A 126 24.21 -8.81 -13.39
C VAL A 126 24.07 -10.28 -13.76
N ASP A 127 25.15 -10.88 -14.24
CA ASP A 127 25.22 -12.34 -14.38
C ASP A 127 25.06 -12.95 -12.98
N ASP A 128 23.88 -13.50 -12.73
CA ASP A 128 23.50 -14.16 -11.49
C ASP A 128 23.83 -15.66 -11.51
N GLY A 129 24.56 -16.13 -12.53
CA GLY A 129 24.92 -17.53 -12.70
C GLY A 129 23.73 -18.43 -13.05
N PHE A 130 22.59 -17.85 -13.46
CA PHE A 130 21.43 -18.63 -13.85
C PHE A 130 21.71 -19.51 -15.08
N THR A 131 21.37 -20.78 -14.94
CA THR A 131 21.31 -21.74 -16.04
C THR A 131 19.89 -22.27 -16.18
N ALA A 132 19.43 -22.46 -17.42
CA ALA A 132 18.12 -23.08 -17.68
C ALA A 132 18.03 -24.52 -17.14
N GLU A 133 19.17 -25.18 -16.96
CA GLU A 133 19.28 -26.45 -16.24
C GLU A 133 19.49 -26.16 -14.75
N HIS A 134 18.45 -26.41 -13.95
CA HIS A 134 18.51 -26.36 -12.50
C HIS A 134 17.51 -27.34 -11.86
N SER A 135 17.70 -27.65 -10.57
CA SER A 135 16.84 -28.58 -9.83
C SER A 135 15.64 -27.93 -9.11
N TYR A 136 15.43 -26.62 -9.28
CA TYR A 136 14.32 -25.91 -8.65
C TYR A 136 12.97 -26.22 -9.31
N ASP A 137 11.87 -26.04 -8.57
CA ASP A 137 10.52 -26.29 -9.05
C ASP A 137 10.13 -25.37 -10.22
N TYR A 138 10.64 -24.12 -10.21
CA TYR A 138 10.33 -23.08 -11.20
C TYR A 138 11.57 -22.27 -11.58
N ASP A 139 11.59 -21.76 -12.81
CA ASP A 139 12.63 -20.81 -13.25
C ASP A 139 12.37 -19.44 -12.60
N LEU A 140 11.09 -19.07 -12.47
CA LEU A 140 10.66 -17.81 -11.89
C LEU A 140 9.43 -18.00 -11.00
N VAL A 141 9.52 -17.49 -9.77
CA VAL A 141 8.34 -17.25 -8.92
C VAL A 141 8.08 -15.75 -8.82
N VAL A 142 6.87 -15.33 -9.21
CA VAL A 142 6.38 -13.97 -9.01
C VAL A 142 5.52 -13.92 -7.76
N ILE A 143 5.91 -13.12 -6.78
CA ILE A 143 5.20 -12.95 -5.51
C ILE A 143 4.35 -11.67 -5.59
N GLY A 144 3.06 -11.85 -5.82
CA GLY A 144 2.04 -10.80 -5.94
C GLY A 144 1.33 -10.84 -7.30
N GLY A 145 0.04 -11.18 -7.31
CA GLY A 145 -0.80 -11.30 -8.50
C GLY A 145 -1.47 -9.98 -8.92
N GLY A 146 -0.78 -8.85 -8.75
CA GLY A 146 -1.23 -7.53 -9.19
C GLY A 146 -0.81 -7.19 -10.62
N SER A 147 -1.06 -5.96 -11.06
CA SER A 147 -0.78 -5.50 -12.43
C SER A 147 0.64 -5.83 -12.91
N GLY A 148 1.65 -5.48 -12.11
CA GLY A 148 3.06 -5.77 -12.42
C GLY A 148 3.33 -7.28 -12.44
N GLY A 149 2.99 -7.99 -11.35
CA GLY A 149 3.30 -9.41 -11.24
C GLY A 149 2.60 -10.29 -12.28
N MET A 150 1.33 -10.04 -12.60
CA MET A 150 0.65 -10.75 -13.68
C MET A 150 1.26 -10.47 -15.04
N ALA A 151 1.64 -9.22 -15.33
CA ALA A 151 2.28 -8.87 -16.60
C ALA A 151 3.63 -9.59 -16.75
N THR A 152 4.45 -9.53 -15.71
CA THR A 152 5.76 -10.19 -15.67
C THR A 152 5.65 -11.71 -15.76
N ALA A 153 4.75 -12.34 -15.02
CA ALA A 153 4.59 -13.79 -15.06
C ALA A 153 4.21 -14.29 -16.46
N LYS A 154 3.28 -13.59 -17.12
CA LYS A 154 2.87 -13.92 -18.50
C LYS A 154 3.99 -13.71 -19.50
N ALA A 155 4.72 -12.60 -19.40
CA ALA A 155 5.82 -12.29 -20.31
C ALA A 155 6.98 -13.28 -20.15
N ALA A 156 7.34 -13.64 -18.92
CA ALA A 156 8.35 -14.66 -18.67
C ALA A 156 7.95 -16.04 -19.23
N ALA A 157 6.68 -16.43 -19.08
CA ALA A 157 6.17 -17.66 -19.66
C ALA A 157 6.18 -17.65 -21.21
N ASP A 158 5.86 -16.52 -21.85
CA ASP A 158 5.97 -16.38 -23.31
C ASP A 158 7.41 -16.55 -23.81
N LEU A 159 8.39 -16.23 -22.97
CA LEU A 159 9.82 -16.42 -23.24
C LEU A 159 10.32 -17.84 -22.91
N GLY A 160 9.41 -18.75 -22.53
CA GLY A 160 9.71 -20.17 -22.28
C GLY A 160 10.01 -20.52 -20.83
N ALA A 161 9.95 -19.57 -19.89
CA ALA A 161 10.21 -19.87 -18.49
C ALA A 161 9.08 -20.69 -17.85
N LYS A 162 9.43 -21.63 -16.97
CA LYS A 162 8.49 -22.29 -16.07
C LYS A 162 8.16 -21.36 -14.90
N VAL A 163 6.97 -20.76 -14.94
CA VAL A 163 6.59 -19.69 -14.00
C VAL A 163 5.52 -20.13 -13.01
N ALA A 164 5.67 -19.74 -11.75
CA ALA A 164 4.57 -19.66 -10.79
C ALA A 164 4.28 -18.20 -10.41
N CYS A 165 3.00 -17.86 -10.32
CA CYS A 165 2.54 -16.60 -9.73
C CYS A 165 1.81 -16.89 -8.43
N MET A 166 2.35 -16.41 -7.31
CA MET A 166 1.74 -16.54 -6.00
C MET A 166 1.01 -15.25 -5.64
N ASP A 167 -0.26 -15.34 -5.26
CA ASP A 167 -1.03 -14.20 -4.79
C ASP A 167 -1.80 -14.58 -3.53
N PHE A 168 -1.86 -13.69 -2.56
CA PHE A 168 -2.69 -13.87 -1.37
C PHE A 168 -3.18 -12.54 -0.83
N VAL A 169 -4.49 -12.38 -0.82
CA VAL A 169 -5.13 -11.16 -0.32
C VAL A 169 -5.44 -11.34 1.16
N LYS A 170 -4.57 -10.79 2.02
CA LYS A 170 -4.86 -10.62 3.45
C LYS A 170 -6.12 -9.74 3.58
N PRO A 171 -7.17 -10.18 4.28
CA PRO A 171 -8.37 -9.36 4.47
C PRO A 171 -8.06 -7.98 5.06
N SER A 172 -8.87 -6.98 4.76
CA SER A 172 -8.86 -5.71 5.47
C SER A 172 -9.24 -5.92 6.95
N PRO A 173 -9.05 -4.92 7.84
CA PRO A 173 -9.55 -5.00 9.21
C PRO A 173 -11.06 -5.27 9.30
N GLN A 174 -11.82 -4.89 8.27
CA GLN A 174 -13.27 -5.13 8.17
C GLN A 174 -13.61 -6.53 7.61
N GLY A 175 -12.60 -7.34 7.26
CA GLY A 175 -12.78 -8.68 6.69
C GLY A 175 -12.91 -8.70 5.16
N THR A 176 -12.83 -7.56 4.48
CA THR A 176 -12.94 -7.49 3.01
C THR A 176 -11.74 -8.16 2.35
N SER A 177 -11.99 -9.05 1.39
CA SER A 177 -10.98 -9.71 0.56
C SER A 177 -11.51 -9.89 -0.86
N TRP A 178 -10.63 -10.14 -1.82
CA TRP A 178 -10.95 -10.15 -3.25
C TRP A 178 -10.15 -11.18 -4.04
N GLY A 179 -10.41 -11.26 -5.36
CA GLY A 179 -9.80 -12.22 -6.26
C GLY A 179 -8.48 -11.78 -6.90
N LEU A 180 -7.95 -12.63 -7.79
CA LEU A 180 -6.72 -12.35 -8.55
C LEU A 180 -6.83 -11.04 -9.36
N GLY A 181 -5.78 -10.25 -9.41
CA GLY A 181 -5.73 -9.00 -10.18
C GLY A 181 -5.06 -7.84 -9.43
N GLY A 182 -4.85 -8.01 -8.11
CA GLY A 182 -4.30 -7.00 -7.21
C GLY A 182 -5.18 -5.76 -7.07
N THR A 183 -4.57 -4.68 -6.57
CA THR A 183 -5.28 -3.45 -6.17
C THR A 183 -6.07 -2.82 -7.31
N CYS A 184 -5.45 -2.62 -8.48
CA CYS A 184 -6.06 -1.87 -9.57
C CYS A 184 -7.36 -2.49 -10.09
N VAL A 185 -7.41 -3.83 -10.15
CA VAL A 185 -8.59 -4.58 -10.60
C VAL A 185 -9.70 -4.57 -9.57
N ASN A 186 -9.36 -4.80 -8.29
CA ASN A 186 -10.36 -5.14 -7.28
C ASN A 186 -10.79 -3.97 -6.39
N VAL A 187 -9.86 -3.07 -6.05
CA VAL A 187 -10.07 -2.02 -5.03
C VAL A 187 -9.34 -0.71 -5.39
N GLY A 188 -9.21 -0.46 -6.68
CA GLY A 188 -8.40 0.63 -7.21
C GLY A 188 -8.97 1.17 -8.52
N CYS A 189 -8.13 1.26 -9.54
CA CYS A 189 -8.45 1.96 -10.80
C CYS A 189 -9.81 1.58 -11.39
N ILE A 190 -10.12 0.27 -11.49
CA ILE A 190 -11.33 -0.23 -12.14
C ILE A 190 -12.59 0.20 -11.38
N PRO A 191 -12.81 -0.21 -10.11
CA PRO A 191 -14.00 0.23 -9.39
C PRO A 191 -14.03 1.75 -9.19
N LYS A 192 -12.90 2.40 -8.91
CA LYS A 192 -12.83 3.86 -8.79
C LYS A 192 -13.36 4.55 -10.03
N LYS A 193 -12.94 4.14 -11.22
CA LYS A 193 -13.34 4.80 -12.47
C LYS A 193 -14.79 4.49 -12.84
N LEU A 194 -15.29 3.28 -12.52
CA LEU A 194 -16.71 2.94 -12.71
C LEU A 194 -17.62 3.75 -11.77
N MET A 195 -17.25 3.90 -10.49
CA MET A 195 -17.96 4.77 -9.55
C MET A 195 -17.93 6.23 -10.02
N HIS A 196 -16.77 6.72 -10.43
CA HIS A 196 -16.64 8.08 -10.98
C HIS A 196 -17.47 8.30 -12.26
N ALA A 197 -17.50 7.32 -13.18
CA ALA A 197 -18.33 7.42 -14.38
C ALA A 197 -19.83 7.47 -14.04
N GLY A 198 -20.28 6.71 -13.03
CA GLY A 198 -21.64 6.80 -12.53
C GLY A 198 -21.97 8.18 -11.96
N ALA A 199 -21.04 8.78 -11.22
CA ALA A 199 -21.20 10.12 -10.67
C ALA A 199 -21.30 11.18 -11.79
N LEU A 200 -20.39 11.15 -12.77
CA LEU A 200 -20.44 12.03 -13.95
C LEU A 200 -21.74 11.89 -14.74
N LEU A 201 -22.24 10.66 -14.91
CA LEU A 201 -23.50 10.43 -15.61
C LEU A 201 -24.68 11.07 -14.87
N ARG A 202 -24.72 10.93 -13.54
CA ARG A 202 -25.75 11.56 -12.71
C ARG A 202 -25.65 13.09 -12.80
N GLU A 203 -24.46 13.65 -12.69
CA GLU A 203 -24.22 15.10 -12.83
C GLU A 203 -24.72 15.60 -14.19
N SER A 204 -24.33 14.98 -15.31
CA SER A 204 -24.79 15.41 -16.64
C SER A 204 -26.30 15.24 -16.84
N ILE A 205 -26.92 14.20 -16.27
CA ILE A 205 -28.38 14.03 -16.34
C ILE A 205 -29.10 15.17 -15.62
N HIS A 206 -28.62 15.60 -14.44
CA HIS A 206 -29.30 16.63 -13.66
C HIS A 206 -28.93 18.06 -14.06
N ALA A 207 -27.69 18.30 -14.50
CA ALA A 207 -27.19 19.65 -14.79
C ALA A 207 -27.27 20.02 -16.28
N ASP A 208 -27.05 19.05 -17.19
CA ASP A 208 -26.85 19.35 -18.61
C ASP A 208 -28.06 18.95 -19.48
N ALA A 209 -28.79 17.87 -19.13
CA ALA A 209 -29.76 17.24 -20.01
C ALA A 209 -30.81 18.20 -20.60
N GLU A 210 -31.36 19.10 -19.78
CA GLU A 210 -32.36 20.08 -20.22
C GLU A 210 -31.80 21.06 -21.25
N ALA A 211 -30.54 21.51 -21.09
CA ALA A 211 -29.87 22.41 -22.02
C ALA A 211 -29.65 21.77 -23.40
N PHE A 212 -29.58 20.43 -23.45
CA PHE A 212 -29.53 19.66 -24.70
C PHE A 212 -30.91 19.22 -25.22
N GLY A 213 -32.01 19.69 -24.61
CA GLY A 213 -33.37 19.37 -25.03
C GLY A 213 -33.85 17.96 -24.62
N LEU A 214 -33.15 17.30 -23.70
CA LEU A 214 -33.56 16.00 -23.17
C LEU A 214 -34.52 16.22 -22.00
N GLN A 215 -35.78 15.80 -22.17
CA GLN A 215 -36.76 15.78 -21.10
C GLN A 215 -36.62 14.50 -20.29
N ILE A 216 -35.98 14.59 -19.12
CA ILE A 216 -35.91 13.50 -18.17
C ILE A 216 -37.18 13.55 -17.31
N PRO A 217 -38.06 12.53 -17.36
CA PRO A 217 -39.28 12.53 -16.56
C PRO A 217 -38.96 12.77 -15.09
N SER A 218 -39.61 13.76 -14.49
CA SER A 218 -39.50 14.10 -13.07
C SER A 218 -40.19 13.02 -12.24
N GLY A 219 -39.60 11.83 -12.19
CA GLY A 219 -40.10 10.68 -11.44
C GLY A 219 -39.46 10.52 -10.06
N SER A 220 -38.55 11.41 -9.69
CA SER A 220 -37.63 11.18 -8.57
C SER A 220 -36.99 12.46 -8.00
N SER A 221 -37.30 13.64 -8.54
CA SER A 221 -36.84 14.92 -8.01
C SER A 221 -37.73 15.42 -6.85
N ASP A 222 -37.66 14.78 -5.69
CA ASP A 222 -38.02 15.48 -4.46
C ASP A 222 -36.86 16.42 -4.09
N GLY A 223 -37.02 17.70 -4.43
CA GLY A 223 -36.24 18.83 -3.94
C GLY A 223 -36.46 19.08 -2.44
N GLY A 224 -36.35 18.03 -1.63
CA GLY A 224 -36.50 18.04 -0.19
C GLY A 224 -35.24 17.47 0.47
N THR A 225 -34.85 18.09 1.57
CA THR A 225 -33.64 17.84 2.37
C THR A 225 -33.53 16.44 3.02
N ASN A 226 -34.19 15.40 2.48
CA ASN A 226 -34.15 14.01 2.98
C ASN A 226 -34.29 12.98 1.83
N GLY A 227 -33.17 12.41 1.35
CA GLY A 227 -33.18 11.08 0.70
C GLY A 227 -33.34 11.04 -0.82
N ASN A 228 -32.25 11.36 -1.53
CA ASN A 228 -31.90 11.06 -2.92
C ASN A 228 -32.60 9.79 -3.51
N SER A 229 -33.71 9.95 -4.23
CA SER A 229 -34.56 8.83 -4.69
C SER A 229 -34.09 8.17 -6.02
N ASP A 230 -33.13 8.79 -6.70
CA ASP A 230 -32.73 8.47 -8.08
C ASP A 230 -31.51 7.54 -8.16
N PHE A 231 -30.79 7.34 -7.06
CA PHE A 231 -29.54 6.59 -7.03
C PHE A 231 -29.62 5.35 -6.13
N LYS A 232 -29.42 4.17 -6.74
CA LYS A 232 -29.39 2.88 -6.06
C LYS A 232 -27.96 2.38 -5.92
N TRP A 233 -27.34 2.63 -4.77
CA TRP A 233 -25.96 2.23 -4.45
C TRP A 233 -25.75 0.74 -4.67
N GLU A 234 -26.69 -0.08 -4.20
CA GLU A 234 -26.63 -1.54 -4.23
C GLU A 234 -26.53 -2.05 -5.67
N GLN A 235 -27.31 -1.45 -6.57
CA GLN A 235 -27.33 -1.81 -8.00
C GLN A 235 -26.00 -1.45 -8.68
N LEU A 236 -25.46 -0.25 -8.42
CA LEU A 236 -24.17 0.16 -8.95
C LEU A 236 -23.06 -0.76 -8.41
N ARG A 237 -23.04 -0.99 -7.09
CA ARG A 237 -22.07 -1.85 -6.42
C ARG A 237 -22.12 -3.26 -7.00
N GLU A 238 -23.30 -3.85 -7.17
CA GLU A 238 -23.44 -5.18 -7.75
C GLU A 238 -22.88 -5.26 -9.18
N ASN A 239 -23.18 -4.27 -10.02
CA ASN A 239 -22.66 -4.21 -11.39
C ASN A 239 -21.12 -4.07 -11.43
N VAL A 240 -20.56 -3.21 -10.57
CA VAL A 240 -19.11 -3.05 -10.43
C VAL A 240 -18.47 -4.36 -9.98
N GLN A 241 -19.04 -5.02 -8.96
CA GLN A 241 -18.53 -6.29 -8.43
C GLN A 241 -18.64 -7.43 -9.45
N ASN A 242 -19.71 -7.48 -10.24
CA ASN A 242 -19.87 -8.43 -11.34
C ASN A 242 -18.78 -8.25 -12.40
N TYR A 243 -18.48 -7.01 -12.77
CA TYR A 243 -17.39 -6.72 -13.70
C TYR A 243 -16.03 -7.16 -13.15
N ILE A 244 -15.73 -6.85 -11.88
CA ILE A 244 -14.49 -7.29 -11.21
C ILE A 244 -14.38 -8.81 -11.18
N ARG A 245 -15.44 -9.53 -10.80
CA ARG A 245 -15.46 -11.00 -10.82
C ARG A 245 -15.14 -11.56 -12.21
N SER A 246 -15.68 -10.93 -13.25
CA SER A 246 -15.38 -11.31 -14.64
C SER A 246 -13.89 -11.13 -14.98
N LEU A 247 -13.26 -10.05 -14.49
CA LEU A 247 -11.82 -9.81 -14.68
C LEU A 247 -10.99 -10.83 -13.89
N ASN A 248 -11.33 -11.12 -12.64
CA ASN A 248 -10.64 -12.12 -11.84
C ASN A 248 -10.64 -13.49 -12.56
N PHE A 249 -11.78 -13.88 -13.14
CA PHE A 249 -11.89 -15.11 -13.92
C PHE A 249 -11.02 -15.06 -15.18
N LYS A 250 -11.10 -13.98 -15.97
CA LYS A 250 -10.30 -13.79 -17.18
C LYS A 250 -8.79 -13.88 -16.91
N TYR A 251 -8.31 -13.31 -15.79
CA TYR A 251 -6.89 -13.41 -15.44
C TYR A 251 -6.45 -14.83 -15.06
N ARG A 252 -7.31 -15.59 -14.38
CA ARG A 252 -7.03 -17.01 -14.10
C ARG A 252 -6.98 -17.84 -15.38
N VAL A 253 -7.88 -17.57 -16.33
CA VAL A 253 -7.86 -18.21 -17.65
C VAL A 253 -6.58 -17.86 -18.40
N ALA A 254 -6.21 -16.59 -18.45
CA ALA A 254 -5.00 -16.12 -19.12
C ALA A 254 -3.71 -16.74 -18.55
N PHE A 255 -3.64 -16.98 -17.23
CA PHE A 255 -2.54 -17.73 -16.63
C PHE A 255 -2.49 -19.18 -17.10
N ARG A 256 -3.63 -19.87 -17.12
CA ARG A 256 -3.71 -21.25 -17.60
C ARG A 256 -3.31 -21.37 -19.07
N GLU A 257 -3.79 -20.46 -19.92
CA GLU A 257 -3.46 -20.44 -21.36
C GLU A 257 -1.97 -20.22 -21.62
N LYS A 258 -1.27 -19.53 -20.71
CA LYS A 258 0.18 -19.31 -20.77
C LYS A 258 1.00 -20.28 -19.93
N ASN A 259 0.38 -21.36 -19.41
CA ASN A 259 1.04 -22.33 -18.53
C ASN A 259 1.70 -21.71 -17.28
N VAL A 260 1.21 -20.57 -16.81
CA VAL A 260 1.63 -19.98 -15.54
C VAL A 260 0.89 -20.68 -14.40
N THR A 261 1.64 -21.28 -13.47
CA THR A 261 1.03 -21.90 -12.29
C THR A 261 0.55 -20.83 -11.32
N TYR A 262 -0.76 -20.70 -11.13
CA TYR A 262 -1.33 -19.79 -10.14
C TYR A 262 -1.45 -20.47 -8.76
N MET A 263 -0.86 -19.87 -7.73
CA MET A 263 -0.99 -20.33 -6.35
C MET A 263 -1.62 -19.25 -5.48
N ASN A 264 -2.81 -19.52 -4.94
CA ASN A 264 -3.45 -18.64 -3.95
C ASN A 264 -2.86 -18.89 -2.55
N LYS A 265 -1.61 -18.47 -2.35
CA LYS A 265 -0.81 -18.73 -1.16
C LYS A 265 0.05 -17.52 -0.79
N LEU A 266 0.17 -17.27 0.50
CA LEU A 266 1.06 -16.27 1.05
C LEU A 266 2.50 -16.83 1.02
N ALA A 267 3.39 -16.15 0.31
CA ALA A 267 4.79 -16.53 0.23
C ALA A 267 5.62 -15.84 1.32
N LYS A 268 6.57 -16.58 1.89
CA LYS A 268 7.61 -16.09 2.81
C LYS A 268 8.94 -16.75 2.46
N PHE A 269 9.99 -15.96 2.24
CA PHE A 269 11.33 -16.51 2.01
C PHE A 269 11.82 -17.30 3.23
N LYS A 270 12.31 -18.52 2.97
CA LYS A 270 13.12 -19.31 3.91
C LYS A 270 14.60 -19.06 3.69
N ASP A 271 14.99 -18.96 2.42
CA ASP A 271 16.34 -18.64 1.96
C ASP A 271 16.26 -17.96 0.57
N ALA A 272 17.39 -17.83 -0.12
CA ALA A 272 17.48 -17.17 -1.43
C ALA A 272 16.71 -17.89 -2.56
N HIS A 273 16.51 -19.21 -2.44
CA HIS A 273 15.91 -20.05 -3.47
C HIS A 273 14.64 -20.80 -3.04
N THR A 274 14.22 -20.66 -1.80
CA THR A 274 13.08 -21.37 -1.22
C THR A 274 12.11 -20.43 -0.53
N ILE A 275 10.82 -20.61 -0.81
CA ILE A 275 9.74 -19.94 -0.09
C ILE A 275 8.81 -20.95 0.59
N GLU A 276 8.34 -20.59 1.78
CA GLU A 276 7.17 -21.19 2.39
C GLU A 276 5.92 -20.56 1.79
N ALA A 277 5.02 -21.39 1.28
CA ALA A 277 3.75 -20.97 0.70
C ALA A 277 2.58 -21.45 1.59
N THR A 278 1.91 -20.52 2.26
CA THR A 278 0.79 -20.80 3.18
C THR A 278 -0.55 -20.54 2.48
N ASP A 279 -1.45 -21.52 2.46
CA ASP A 279 -2.80 -21.32 1.92
C ASP A 279 -3.76 -20.66 2.93
N LYS A 280 -4.98 -20.34 2.48
CA LYS A 280 -6.02 -19.74 3.33
C LYS A 280 -6.44 -20.59 4.55
N LYS A 281 -6.12 -21.89 4.56
CA LYS A 281 -6.41 -22.82 5.65
C LYS A 281 -5.21 -22.96 6.62
N GLY A 282 -4.13 -22.19 6.40
CA GLY A 282 -2.90 -22.27 7.19
C GLY A 282 -1.99 -23.44 6.83
N ARG A 283 -2.29 -24.18 5.75
CA ARG A 283 -1.43 -25.29 5.31
C ARG A 283 -0.22 -24.74 4.58
N THR A 284 0.97 -25.17 4.99
CA THR A 284 2.24 -24.76 4.41
C THR A 284 2.77 -25.79 3.42
N SER A 285 3.49 -25.33 2.42
CA SER A 285 4.29 -26.14 1.50
C SER A 285 5.51 -25.35 1.09
N GLU A 286 6.61 -26.02 0.76
CA GLU A 286 7.78 -25.37 0.19
C GLU A 286 7.68 -25.30 -1.33
N VAL A 287 8.22 -24.22 -1.90
CA VAL A 287 8.39 -24.04 -3.34
C VAL A 287 9.76 -23.43 -3.57
N THR A 288 10.50 -24.01 -4.49
CA THR A 288 11.83 -23.53 -4.88
C THR A 288 11.81 -22.83 -6.24
N ALA A 289 12.67 -21.84 -6.43
CA ALA A 289 12.84 -21.20 -7.72
C ALA A 289 14.25 -20.67 -7.96
N ALA A 290 14.67 -20.64 -9.22
CA ALA A 290 15.95 -20.04 -9.59
C ALA A 290 15.94 -18.52 -9.38
N ARG A 291 14.84 -17.86 -9.73
CA ARG A 291 14.67 -16.41 -9.60
C ARG A 291 13.32 -16.06 -8.96
N PHE A 292 13.28 -14.90 -8.31
CA PHE A 292 12.08 -14.35 -7.70
C PHE A 292 11.84 -12.92 -8.14
N ILE A 293 10.57 -12.55 -8.26
CA ILE A 293 10.15 -11.16 -8.42
C ILE A 293 9.16 -10.81 -7.32
N ILE A 294 9.47 -9.76 -6.57
CA ILE A 294 8.59 -9.23 -5.53
C ILE A 294 7.70 -8.14 -6.13
N ALA A 295 6.41 -8.46 -6.27
CA ALA A 295 5.37 -7.60 -6.84
C ALA A 295 4.16 -7.46 -5.91
N VAL A 296 4.39 -7.42 -4.58
CA VAL A 296 3.36 -7.49 -3.53
C VAL A 296 2.49 -6.24 -3.37
N GLY A 297 2.85 -5.12 -4.03
CA GLY A 297 2.07 -3.89 -4.03
C GLY A 297 1.99 -3.17 -2.67
N GLY A 298 1.07 -2.21 -2.58
CA GLY A 298 0.77 -1.45 -1.36
C GLY A 298 -0.63 -1.74 -0.81
N ARG A 299 -0.82 -1.47 0.48
CA ARG A 299 -2.11 -1.54 1.19
C ARG A 299 -2.37 -0.24 1.97
N PRO A 300 -3.63 0.14 2.23
CA PRO A 300 -3.95 1.34 3.00
C PRO A 300 -3.27 1.33 4.37
N SER A 301 -2.78 2.50 4.79
CA SER A 301 -2.28 2.67 6.16
C SER A 301 -3.45 2.87 7.12
N PRO A 302 -3.47 2.21 8.29
CA PRO A 302 -4.56 2.39 9.25
C PRO A 302 -4.55 3.80 9.84
N LEU A 303 -5.72 4.28 10.22
CA LEU A 303 -5.85 5.52 10.98
C LEU A 303 -5.39 5.27 12.42
N THR A 304 -4.41 6.05 12.90
CA THR A 304 -3.70 5.78 14.16
C THR A 304 -4.35 6.40 15.41
N CYS A 305 -5.52 7.01 15.26
CA CYS A 305 -6.24 7.62 16.38
C CYS A 305 -7.03 6.56 17.17
N GLU A 306 -7.46 6.90 18.38
CA GLU A 306 -8.38 6.05 19.15
C GLU A 306 -9.66 5.79 18.33
N GLY A 307 -10.14 4.54 18.26
CA GLY A 307 -11.28 4.17 17.42
C GLY A 307 -10.99 4.18 15.92
N GLY A 308 -9.73 4.35 15.49
CA GLY A 308 -9.34 4.37 14.08
C GLY A 308 -9.68 3.08 13.32
N GLU A 309 -9.81 1.96 14.04
CA GLU A 309 -10.27 0.66 13.53
C GLU A 309 -11.75 0.64 13.10
N LEU A 310 -12.54 1.63 13.53
CA LEU A 310 -13.91 1.81 13.06
C LEU A 310 -13.96 2.35 11.63
N ALA A 311 -12.88 2.98 11.16
CA ALA A 311 -12.81 3.49 9.80
C ALA A 311 -12.64 2.36 8.78
N ILE A 312 -13.23 2.58 7.61
CA ILE A 312 -12.99 1.75 6.42
C ILE A 312 -11.97 2.44 5.51
N SER A 313 -11.42 1.70 4.56
CA SER A 313 -10.46 2.20 3.60
C SER A 313 -10.97 2.07 2.15
N SER A 314 -10.13 2.46 1.18
CA SER A 314 -10.40 2.19 -0.24
C SER A 314 -10.51 0.69 -0.54
N ASP A 315 -9.94 -0.18 0.30
CA ASP A 315 -10.10 -1.64 0.16
C ASP A 315 -11.55 -2.09 0.39
N ASP A 316 -12.36 -1.27 1.07
CA ASP A 316 -13.69 -1.66 1.56
C ASP A 316 -14.82 -0.94 0.82
N ILE A 317 -14.66 0.36 0.50
CA ILE A 317 -15.73 1.21 -0.02
C ILE A 317 -16.36 0.69 -1.32
N PHE A 318 -15.57 0.06 -2.19
CA PHE A 318 -16.06 -0.44 -3.48
C PHE A 318 -16.93 -1.71 -3.36
N ALA A 319 -16.91 -2.37 -2.21
CA ALA A 319 -17.69 -3.56 -1.91
C ALA A 319 -18.77 -3.32 -0.85
N LEU A 320 -18.84 -2.11 -0.29
CA LEU A 320 -19.75 -1.74 0.80
C LEU A 320 -21.20 -2.07 0.43
N GLU A 321 -21.90 -2.78 1.31
CA GLU A 321 -23.17 -3.39 0.94
C GLU A 321 -24.31 -2.39 0.79
N SER A 322 -24.29 -1.34 1.62
CA SER A 322 -25.26 -0.26 1.65
C SER A 322 -24.58 1.09 1.36
N ASN A 323 -25.40 2.08 0.99
CA ASN A 323 -24.95 3.46 0.83
C ASN A 323 -24.21 3.93 2.10
N PRO A 324 -22.99 4.51 1.99
CA PRO A 324 -22.22 4.94 3.15
C PRO A 324 -22.87 6.09 3.94
N GLY A 325 -23.87 6.76 3.36
CA GLY A 325 -24.52 7.92 3.97
C GLY A 325 -23.52 9.05 4.18
N LYS A 326 -23.81 9.93 5.16
CA LYS A 326 -22.92 11.06 5.47
C LYS A 326 -21.50 10.58 5.77
N THR A 327 -20.54 10.99 4.94
CA THR A 327 -19.20 10.40 4.88
C THR A 327 -18.11 11.41 5.23
N LEU A 328 -17.14 10.97 6.04
CA LEU A 328 -15.90 11.70 6.31
C LEU A 328 -14.72 10.98 5.63
N CYS A 329 -14.04 11.64 4.70
CA CYS A 329 -12.78 11.17 4.12
C CYS A 329 -11.60 11.79 4.86
N VAL A 330 -10.75 10.98 5.50
CA VAL A 330 -9.58 11.45 6.24
C VAL A 330 -8.33 11.34 5.38
N GLY A 331 -7.81 12.48 4.95
CA GLY A 331 -6.65 12.55 4.05
C GLY A 331 -6.93 13.41 2.82
N ALA A 332 -5.86 13.73 2.09
CA ALA A 332 -5.91 14.61 0.93
C ALA A 332 -5.07 14.08 -0.25
N SER A 333 -4.89 12.76 -0.31
CA SER A 333 -4.32 12.09 -1.49
C SER A 333 -5.33 12.04 -2.62
N TYR A 334 -4.88 11.67 -3.82
CA TYR A 334 -5.78 11.46 -4.96
C TYR A 334 -6.90 10.47 -4.63
N ILE A 335 -6.61 9.38 -3.89
CA ILE A 335 -7.61 8.39 -3.47
C ILE A 335 -8.73 9.06 -2.64
N SER A 336 -8.34 9.90 -1.68
CA SER A 336 -9.32 10.58 -0.82
C SER A 336 -10.20 11.54 -1.60
N LEU A 337 -9.60 12.34 -2.49
CA LEU A 337 -10.34 13.32 -3.30
C LEU A 337 -11.22 12.66 -4.36
N GLU A 338 -10.75 11.59 -5.01
CA GLU A 338 -11.56 10.84 -5.98
C GLU A 338 -12.75 10.16 -5.31
N CYS A 339 -12.55 9.56 -4.13
CA CYS A 339 -13.66 8.99 -3.36
C CYS A 339 -14.65 10.05 -2.91
N ALA A 340 -14.15 11.16 -2.38
CA ALA A 340 -15.01 12.26 -1.98
C ALA A 340 -15.82 12.83 -3.16
N GLY A 341 -15.17 12.99 -4.32
CA GLY A 341 -15.79 13.49 -5.54
C GLY A 341 -16.91 12.60 -6.04
N PHE A 342 -16.68 11.29 -6.25
CA PHE A 342 -17.76 10.44 -6.75
C PHE A 342 -18.90 10.29 -5.74
N LEU A 343 -18.62 10.27 -4.43
CA LEU A 343 -19.67 10.22 -3.41
C LEU A 343 -20.53 11.49 -3.45
N ALA A 344 -19.91 12.67 -3.53
CA ALA A 344 -20.62 13.93 -3.67
C ALA A 344 -21.42 14.01 -4.98
N GLY A 345 -20.87 13.53 -6.10
CA GLY A 345 -21.59 13.44 -7.39
C GLY A 345 -22.79 12.49 -7.35
N PHE A 346 -22.77 11.49 -6.45
CA PHE A 346 -23.95 10.70 -6.11
C PHE A 346 -24.94 11.39 -5.16
N GLY A 347 -24.68 12.63 -4.74
CA GLY A 347 -25.53 13.40 -3.82
C GLY A 347 -25.31 13.08 -2.33
N ILE A 348 -24.20 12.43 -1.98
CA ILE A 348 -23.88 12.09 -0.58
C ILE A 348 -23.22 13.29 0.11
N ASP A 349 -23.61 13.58 1.36
CA ASP A 349 -22.94 14.61 2.18
C ASP A 349 -21.53 14.14 2.55
N VAL A 350 -20.52 14.74 1.92
CA VAL A 350 -19.11 14.39 2.09
C VAL A 350 -18.33 15.53 2.71
N THR A 351 -17.50 15.20 3.70
CA THR A 351 -16.47 16.09 4.23
C THR A 351 -15.09 15.47 4.06
N VAL A 352 -14.08 16.26 3.68
CA VAL A 352 -12.68 15.86 3.58
C VAL A 352 -11.86 16.55 4.68
N ALA A 353 -11.20 15.76 5.53
CA ALA A 353 -10.29 16.25 6.56
C ALA A 353 -8.85 16.31 6.03
N VAL A 354 -8.29 17.51 5.99
CA VAL A 354 -6.99 17.81 5.41
C VAL A 354 -6.02 18.27 6.50
N ARG A 355 -4.97 17.49 6.76
CA ARG A 355 -3.93 17.87 7.73
C ARG A 355 -3.19 19.14 7.32
N SER A 356 -2.86 19.28 6.03
CA SER A 356 -2.00 20.36 5.53
C SER A 356 -2.42 20.83 4.14
N ILE A 357 -2.02 20.12 3.08
CA ILE A 357 -2.25 20.50 1.68
C ILE A 357 -2.91 19.37 0.90
N LEU A 358 -3.63 19.73 -0.17
CA LEU A 358 -4.21 18.77 -1.12
C LEU A 358 -3.14 18.19 -2.04
N LEU A 359 -3.25 16.90 -2.39
CA LEU A 359 -2.43 16.24 -3.41
C LEU A 359 -0.92 16.47 -3.22
N ARG A 360 -0.38 16.30 -2.01
CA ARG A 360 1.04 16.51 -1.74
C ARG A 360 1.91 15.79 -2.79
N GLY A 361 2.86 16.51 -3.38
CA GLY A 361 3.74 16.03 -4.45
C GLY A 361 3.28 16.37 -5.87
N PHE A 362 2.05 16.86 -6.06
CA PHE A 362 1.55 17.34 -7.35
C PHE A 362 1.79 18.85 -7.52
N ASP A 363 1.59 19.36 -8.73
CA ASP A 363 1.54 20.81 -9.00
C ASP A 363 0.53 21.51 -8.05
N ARG A 364 0.91 22.67 -7.52
CA ARG A 364 0.13 23.38 -6.51
C ARG A 364 -1.08 24.10 -7.11
N GLU A 365 -0.91 24.75 -8.25
CA GLU A 365 -2.00 25.45 -8.91
C GLU A 365 -3.09 24.48 -9.37
N CYS A 366 -2.69 23.33 -9.94
CA CYS A 366 -3.64 22.27 -10.29
C CYS A 366 -4.38 21.73 -9.07
N ALA A 367 -3.67 21.47 -7.97
CA ALA A 367 -4.28 20.94 -6.75
C ALA A 367 -5.28 21.93 -6.13
N ASP A 368 -4.98 23.22 -6.16
CA ASP A 368 -5.85 24.26 -5.63
C ASP A 368 -7.11 24.44 -6.51
N LYS A 369 -6.97 24.40 -7.84
CA LYS A 369 -8.12 24.40 -8.76
C LYS A 369 -9.04 23.20 -8.56
N ILE A 370 -8.48 22.00 -8.35
CA ILE A 370 -9.26 20.80 -8.02
C ILE A 370 -10.03 21.00 -6.71
N GLY A 371 -9.35 21.48 -5.67
CA GLY A 371 -9.97 21.76 -4.37
C GLY A 371 -11.12 22.76 -4.46
N ALA A 372 -10.90 23.88 -5.15
CA ALA A 372 -11.91 24.91 -5.35
C ALA A 372 -13.12 24.39 -6.13
N PHE A 373 -12.90 23.62 -7.19
CA PHE A 373 -13.99 23.00 -7.95
C PHE A 373 -14.82 22.04 -7.08
N MET A 374 -14.16 21.19 -6.29
CA MET A 374 -14.86 20.26 -5.39
C MET A 374 -15.65 20.99 -4.30
N GLU A 375 -15.12 22.08 -3.74
CA GLU A 375 -15.82 22.93 -2.76
C GLU A 375 -17.09 23.54 -3.36
N ASP A 376 -17.00 24.07 -4.58
CA ASP A 376 -18.12 24.65 -5.33
C ASP A 376 -19.20 23.59 -5.65
N HIS A 377 -18.80 22.34 -5.83
CA HIS A 377 -19.68 21.20 -6.16
C HIS A 377 -20.05 20.35 -4.93
N GLY A 378 -20.05 20.95 -3.73
CA GLY A 378 -20.69 20.37 -2.54
C GLY A 378 -19.80 19.48 -1.66
N VAL A 379 -18.51 19.33 -1.97
CA VAL A 379 -17.55 18.67 -1.06
C VAL A 379 -17.09 19.66 0.01
N LYS A 380 -17.31 19.32 1.29
CA LYS A 380 -16.87 20.18 2.40
C LYS A 380 -15.41 19.87 2.75
N PHE A 381 -14.58 20.88 2.96
CA PHE A 381 -13.21 20.67 3.43
C PHE A 381 -13.02 21.20 4.84
N LYS A 382 -12.44 20.37 5.71
CA LYS A 382 -11.93 20.79 7.01
C LYS A 382 -10.41 20.75 6.98
N ARG A 383 -9.78 21.93 6.94
CA ARG A 383 -8.34 22.09 6.77
C ARG A 383 -7.64 22.29 8.12
N GLY A 384 -6.37 21.88 8.21
CA GLY A 384 -5.55 22.00 9.42
C GLY A 384 -5.91 21.02 10.54
N VAL A 385 -6.57 19.90 10.23
CA VAL A 385 -7.10 18.98 11.24
C VAL A 385 -6.63 17.54 11.05
N VAL A 386 -6.58 16.78 12.16
CA VAL A 386 -6.27 15.35 12.18
C VAL A 386 -7.17 14.70 13.21
N PRO A 387 -7.99 13.69 12.87
CA PRO A 387 -8.83 13.03 13.87
C PRO A 387 -8.01 12.48 15.04
N LYS A 388 -8.47 12.72 16.27
CA LYS A 388 -7.85 12.20 17.50
C LYS A 388 -8.63 11.04 18.08
N LYS A 389 -9.94 10.95 17.82
CA LYS A 389 -10.79 9.86 18.30
C LYS A 389 -12.01 9.67 17.41
N LEU A 390 -12.32 8.43 17.05
CA LEU A 390 -13.59 8.04 16.48
C LEU A 390 -14.42 7.27 17.50
N VAL A 391 -15.73 7.50 17.53
CA VAL A 391 -16.67 6.84 18.44
C VAL A 391 -17.83 6.28 17.63
N LYS A 392 -18.19 5.02 17.89
CA LYS A 392 -19.42 4.44 17.38
C LYS A 392 -20.57 4.83 18.31
N MET A 393 -21.58 5.47 17.74
CA MET A 393 -22.77 5.96 18.44
C MET A 393 -23.83 4.85 18.55
N ASP A 394 -24.83 5.05 19.40
CA ASP A 394 -25.93 4.09 19.63
C ASP A 394 -26.75 3.80 18.36
N ASP A 395 -26.84 4.77 17.45
CA ASP A 395 -27.49 4.62 16.14
C ASP A 395 -26.61 3.94 15.08
N GLY A 396 -25.43 3.45 15.48
CA GLY A 396 -24.47 2.77 14.63
C GLY A 396 -23.57 3.69 13.81
N LYS A 397 -23.80 5.01 13.78
CA LYS A 397 -22.96 5.96 13.06
C LYS A 397 -21.61 6.15 13.75
N ILE A 398 -20.62 6.54 12.97
CA ILE A 398 -19.29 6.88 13.48
C ILE A 398 -19.17 8.40 13.52
N GLN A 399 -18.85 8.93 14.69
CA GLN A 399 -18.62 10.35 14.88
C GLN A 399 -17.15 10.60 15.21
N ASP A 400 -16.59 11.67 14.63
CA ASP A 400 -15.34 12.22 15.11
C ASP A 400 -15.58 12.83 16.50
N GLY A 401 -14.98 12.21 17.50
CA GLY A 401 -15.10 12.62 18.90
C GLY A 401 -14.20 13.80 19.26
N ARG A 402 -13.21 14.14 18.41
CA ARG A 402 -12.28 15.29 18.55
C ARG A 402 -11.27 15.37 17.39
N TRP A 403 -10.99 16.59 16.90
CA TRP A 403 -9.87 16.94 15.99
C TRP A 403 -8.56 17.24 16.73
#